data_AF-A0A2N9YGK2-F1
#
_entry.id   AF-A0A2N9YGK2-F1
#
_cell.length_a   1.000
_cell.length_b   1.000
_cell.length_c   1.000
_cell.angle_alpha   90.00
_cell.angle_beta   90.00
_cell.angle_gamma   90.00
#
_symmetry.space_group_name_H-M   'P 1'
#
loop_
_entity.id
_entity.type
_entity.pdbx_description
1 polymer ?
#
loop_
_entity_poly.entity_id
_entity_poly.type
_entity_poly.pdbx_seq_one_letter_code
_entity_poly.pdbx_strand_id
1 'polypeptide(L)'
;MRTQQGFTLLEAIIAMAIVAIALGSLLSLLGSSKQLAFKAQANINEVILLRSALNVAQVLEKPEYPKLPAEQVDNMELETEDVLEPPKRQTQKIMLGLEPYQWTDKKKGILVSGIRWKKLTSAQ
;
A
#
# COMPACT_ATOMS: atom_id res chain seq x y z
N MET A 1 -9.76 37.81 -57.31
CA MET A 1 -10.32 38.04 -55.96
C MET A 1 -10.83 36.71 -55.44
N ARG A 2 -10.32 36.21 -54.29
CA ARG A 2 -10.86 35.01 -53.63
C ARG A 2 -12.07 35.43 -52.81
N THR A 3 -13.25 34.90 -53.14
CA THR A 3 -14.48 35.07 -52.36
C THR A 3 -14.32 34.33 -51.04
N GLN A 4 -14.28 35.06 -49.92
CA GLN A 4 -14.38 34.45 -48.59
C GLN A 4 -15.85 34.06 -48.37
N GLN A 5 -16.13 32.76 -48.35
CA GLN A 5 -17.40 32.23 -47.84
C GLN A 5 -17.33 32.24 -46.31
N GLY A 6 -18.28 32.95 -45.67
CA GLY A 6 -18.46 32.91 -44.22
C GLY A 6 -19.09 31.59 -43.76
N PHE A 7 -18.93 31.27 -42.47
CA PHE A 7 -19.56 30.11 -41.86
C PHE A 7 -21.07 30.28 -41.75
N THR A 8 -21.80 29.20 -41.98
CA THR A 8 -23.23 29.15 -41.69
C THR A 8 -23.48 29.08 -40.18
N LEU A 9 -24.66 29.53 -39.76
CA LEU A 9 -25.05 29.47 -38.34
C LEU A 9 -25.06 28.03 -37.81
N LEU A 10 -25.44 27.07 -38.67
CA LEU A 10 -25.42 25.65 -38.34
C LEU A 10 -24.00 25.13 -38.10
N GLU A 11 -23.03 25.50 -38.96
CA GLU A 11 -21.63 25.09 -38.80
C GLU A 11 -21.02 25.65 -37.51
N ALA A 12 -21.31 26.91 -37.18
CA ALA A 12 -20.84 27.52 -35.94
C ALA A 12 -21.36 26.78 -34.70
N ILE A 13 -22.65 26.42 -34.70
CA ILE A 13 -23.27 25.67 -33.60
C ILE A 13 -22.66 24.27 -33.49
N ILE A 14 -22.48 23.57 -34.60
CA ILE A 14 -21.86 22.23 -34.61
C ILE A 14 -20.42 22.30 -34.10
N ALA A 15 -19.64 23.27 -34.57
CA ALA A 15 -18.27 23.46 -34.11
C ALA A 15 -18.20 23.71 -32.59
N MET A 16 -19.07 24.57 -32.06
CA MET A 16 -19.15 24.81 -30.61
C MET A 16 -19.56 23.54 -29.84
N ALA A 17 -20.49 22.74 -30.35
CA ALA A 17 -20.89 21.49 -29.73
C ALA A 17 -19.73 20.48 -29.66
N ILE A 18 -18.96 20.34 -30.75
CA ILE A 18 -17.79 19.46 -30.78
C ILE A 18 -16.73 19.93 -29.78
N VAL A 19 -16.46 21.24 -29.73
CA VAL A 19 -15.52 21.81 -28.75
C VAL A 19 -15.98 21.58 -27.31
N ALA A 20 -17.27 21.76 -27.03
CA ALA A 20 -17.83 21.50 -25.70
C ALA A 20 -17.67 20.03 -25.28
N ILE A 21 -17.92 19.09 -26.19
CA ILE A 21 -17.73 17.65 -25.96
C ILE A 21 -16.24 17.34 -25.72
N ALA A 22 -15.35 17.88 -26.55
CA ALA A 22 -13.91 17.68 -26.42
C ALA A 22 -13.40 18.21 -25.06
N LEU A 23 -13.78 19.43 -24.69
CA LEU A 23 -13.44 20.02 -23.40
C LEU A 23 -14.01 19.24 -22.21
N GLY A 24 -15.26 18.78 -22.30
CA GLY A 24 -15.89 17.94 -21.27
C GLY A 24 -15.13 16.64 -21.04
N SER A 25 -14.69 15.98 -22.12
CA SER A 25 -13.90 14.74 -22.01
C SER A 25 -12.52 14.97 -21.38
N LEU A 26 -11.83 16.04 -21.75
CA LEU A 26 -10.52 16.42 -21.18
C LEU A 26 -10.62 16.75 -19.70
N LEU A 27 -11.63 17.52 -19.31
CA LEU A 27 -11.88 17.88 -17.91
C LEU A 27 -12.22 16.64 -17.06
N SER A 28 -13.01 15.71 -17.61
CA SER A 28 -13.33 14.44 -16.96
C SER A 28 -12.07 13.59 -16.72
N LEU A 29 -11.20 13.47 -17.72
CA LEU A 29 -9.92 12.76 -17.61
C LEU A 29 -9.00 13.39 -16.56
N LEU A 30 -8.88 14.73 -16.53
CA LEU A 30 -8.11 15.45 -15.53
C LEU A 30 -8.66 15.22 -14.12
N GLY A 31 -9.98 15.20 -13.95
CA GLY A 31 -10.64 14.89 -12.69
C GLY A 31 -10.33 13.46 -12.22
N SER A 32 -10.44 12.49 -13.13
CA SER A 32 -10.10 11.08 -12.86
C SER A 32 -8.64 10.91 -12.46
N SER A 33 -7.71 11.57 -13.15
CA SER A 33 -6.27 11.53 -12.84
C SER A 33 -5.98 12.06 -11.44
N LYS A 34 -6.65 13.12 -10.99
CA LYS A 34 -6.50 13.64 -9.62
C LYS A 34 -7.02 12.64 -8.60
N GLN A 35 -8.20 12.08 -8.82
CA GLN A 35 -8.78 11.08 -7.92
C GLN A 35 -7.87 9.84 -7.81
N LEU A 36 -7.28 9.40 -8.92
CA LEU A 36 -6.31 8.31 -8.94
C LEU A 36 -5.05 8.66 -8.15
N ALA A 37 -4.50 9.87 -8.34
CA ALA A 37 -3.32 10.32 -7.61
C ALA A 37 -3.55 10.35 -6.08
N PHE A 38 -4.69 10.87 -5.62
CA PHE A 38 -5.04 10.87 -4.20
C PHE A 38 -5.20 9.45 -3.65
N LYS A 39 -5.87 8.55 -4.37
CA LYS A 39 -5.99 7.14 -3.98
C LYS A 39 -4.62 6.44 -3.92
N ALA A 40 -3.76 6.69 -4.91
CA ALA A 40 -2.41 6.13 -4.93
C ALA A 40 -1.57 6.61 -3.74
N GLN A 41 -1.63 7.90 -3.42
CA GLN A 41 -0.93 8.46 -2.26
C GLN A 41 -1.41 7.84 -0.94
N ALA A 42 -2.72 7.68 -0.76
CA ALA A 42 -3.28 7.02 0.42
C ALA A 42 -2.79 5.58 0.55
N ASN A 43 -2.80 4.82 -0.55
CA ASN A 43 -2.34 3.43 -0.57
C ASN A 43 -0.83 3.32 -0.30
N ILE A 44 -0.01 4.23 -0.85
CA ILE A 44 1.45 4.24 -0.60
C ILE A 44 1.74 4.51 0.88
N ASN A 45 1.07 5.49 1.47
CA ASN A 45 1.23 5.80 2.89
C ASN A 45 0.84 4.61 3.77
N GLU A 46 -0.26 3.92 3.43
CA GLU A 46 -0.65 2.68 4.08
C GLU A 46 0.47 1.64 4.00
N VAL A 47 0.97 1.31 2.80
CA VAL A 47 2.02 0.31 2.62
C VAL A 47 3.31 0.67 3.37
N ILE A 48 3.70 1.94 3.40
CA ILE A 48 4.89 2.41 4.13
C ILE A 48 4.72 2.18 5.63
N LEU A 49 3.56 2.50 6.20
CA LEU A 49 3.26 2.30 7.62
C LEU A 49 3.25 0.81 7.99
N LEU A 50 2.66 -0.03 7.14
CA LEU A 50 2.67 -1.48 7.34
C LEU A 50 4.09 -2.05 7.29
N ARG A 51 4.91 -1.61 6.32
CA ARG A 51 6.31 -2.03 6.24
C ARG A 51 7.13 -1.55 7.44
N SER A 52 6.89 -0.34 7.94
CA SER A 52 7.59 0.14 9.13
C SER A 52 7.20 -0.65 10.37
N ALA A 53 5.91 -0.93 10.57
CA ALA A 53 5.43 -1.80 11.64
C ALA A 53 6.06 -3.20 11.58
N LEU A 54 6.11 -3.79 10.38
CA LEU A 54 6.74 -5.10 10.16
C LEU A 54 8.23 -5.08 10.52
N ASN A 55 8.97 -4.08 10.03
CA ASN A 55 10.39 -3.94 10.33
C ASN A 55 10.66 -3.76 11.83
N VAL A 56 9.84 -2.96 12.51
CA VAL A 56 9.95 -2.76 13.97
C VAL A 56 9.69 -4.07 14.72
N ALA A 57 8.70 -4.87 14.30
CA ALA A 57 8.39 -6.18 14.88
C ALA A 57 9.48 -7.24 14.67
N GLN A 58 10.38 -7.03 13.70
CA GLN A 58 11.53 -7.91 13.45
C GLN A 58 12.76 -7.53 14.27
N VAL A 59 12.87 -6.26 14.69
CA VAL A 59 14.07 -5.74 15.37
C VAL A 59 13.88 -5.67 16.89
N LEU A 60 12.68 -5.34 17.37
CA LEU A 60 12.42 -5.11 18.79
C LEU A 60 11.69 -6.29 19.44
N GLU A 61 12.16 -6.72 20.61
CA GLU A 61 11.46 -7.72 21.45
C GLU A 61 10.10 -7.22 21.95
N LYS A 62 9.99 -5.90 22.17
CA LYS A 62 8.74 -5.19 22.51
C LYS A 62 8.56 -4.02 21.54
N PRO A 63 7.96 -4.25 20.37
CA PRO A 63 7.82 -3.23 19.35
C PRO A 63 6.84 -2.14 19.80
N GLU A 64 7.30 -0.89 19.80
CA GLU A 64 6.42 0.27 19.86
C GLU A 64 6.02 0.61 18.42
N TYR A 65 4.82 0.23 18.03
CA TYR A 65 4.33 0.46 16.69
C TYR A 65 4.02 1.95 16.48
N PRO A 66 4.29 2.51 15.28
CA PRO A 66 3.72 3.79 14.93
C PRO A 66 2.19 3.69 15.06
N LYS A 67 1.56 4.73 15.62
CA LYS A 67 0.10 4.75 15.82
C LYS A 67 -0.58 4.62 14.46
N LEU A 68 -1.06 3.42 14.16
CA LEU A 68 -1.93 3.19 13.03
C LEU A 68 -3.30 3.83 13.31
N PRO A 69 -4.03 4.29 12.29
CA PRO A 69 -5.44 4.60 12.43
C PRO A 69 -6.17 3.41 13.09
N ALA A 70 -7.04 3.68 14.06
CA ALA A 70 -7.71 2.63 14.86
C ALA A 70 -8.42 1.57 13.99
N GLU A 71 -9.00 2.01 12.85
CA GLU A 71 -9.64 1.12 11.88
C GLU A 71 -8.70 0.08 11.25
N GLN A 72 -7.40 0.34 11.16
CA GLN A 72 -6.43 -0.62 10.64
C GLN A 72 -6.03 -1.63 11.71
N VAL A 73 -5.82 -1.20 12.96
CA VAL A 73 -5.39 -2.07 14.05
C VAL A 73 -6.38 -3.22 14.30
N ASP A 74 -7.68 -2.92 14.30
CA ASP A 74 -8.73 -3.92 14.54
C ASP A 74 -8.82 -5.01 13.45
N ASN A 75 -8.31 -4.72 12.25
CA ASN A 75 -8.39 -5.62 11.11
C ASN A 75 -7.16 -6.54 10.97
N MET A 76 -6.16 -6.36 11.83
CA MET A 76 -4.85 -7.00 11.69
C MET A 76 -4.64 -8.03 12.80
N GLU A 77 -4.38 -9.28 12.41
CA GLU A 77 -4.08 -10.37 13.34
C GLU A 77 -2.67 -10.90 13.07
N LEU A 78 -1.88 -11.04 14.13
CA LEU A 78 -0.53 -11.61 14.08
C LEU A 78 -0.55 -12.96 14.80
N GLU A 79 -0.29 -14.01 14.05
CA GLU A 79 -0.08 -15.35 14.56
C GLU A 79 1.41 -15.68 14.48
N THR A 80 1.97 -16.22 15.55
CA THR A 80 3.37 -16.67 15.60
C THR A 80 3.38 -18.17 15.80
N GLU A 81 4.18 -18.87 15.00
CA GLU A 81 4.39 -20.31 15.16
C GLU A 81 5.62 -20.58 16.03
N ASP A 82 5.84 -21.86 16.34
CA ASP A 82 6.96 -22.29 17.16
C ASP A 82 8.30 -21.84 16.58
N VAL A 83 9.19 -21.43 17.49
CA VAL A 83 10.55 -21.02 17.12
C VAL A 83 11.27 -22.22 16.52
N LEU A 84 11.76 -22.08 15.29
CA LEU A 84 12.50 -23.11 14.58
C LEU A 84 13.75 -23.48 15.38
N GLU A 85 13.93 -24.80 15.58
CA GLU A 85 15.07 -25.33 16.32
C GLU A 85 16.40 -24.93 15.66
N PRO A 86 17.40 -24.45 16.44
CA PRO A 86 18.68 -24.05 15.89
C PRO A 86 19.47 -25.24 15.31
N PRO A 87 20.36 -25.01 14.32
CA PRO A 87 21.13 -26.08 13.68
C PRO A 87 22.14 -26.73 14.65
N LYS A 88 22.24 -28.06 14.60
CA LYS A 88 22.94 -28.87 15.64
C LYS A 88 24.47 -28.69 15.73
N ARG A 89 25.20 -28.08 14.76
CA ARG A 89 26.63 -27.63 14.78
C ARG A 89 26.90 -26.60 13.63
N GLN A 90 27.84 -25.64 13.60
CA GLN A 90 29.25 -25.55 14.07
C GLN A 90 29.56 -24.21 14.81
N THR A 91 30.19 -24.25 15.99
CA THR A 91 30.91 -23.18 16.76
C THR A 91 30.35 -21.74 16.96
N GLN A 92 29.09 -21.39 16.67
CA GLN A 92 28.62 -20.01 16.86
C GLN A 92 27.89 -19.73 18.19
N LYS A 93 28.15 -18.51 18.72
CA LYS A 93 27.44 -17.85 19.82
C LYS A 93 26.30 -17.01 19.24
N ILE A 94 25.30 -17.64 18.61
CA ILE A 94 24.08 -16.94 18.15
C ILE A 94 22.95 -17.24 19.14
N MET A 95 22.57 -16.21 19.89
CA MET A 95 21.43 -16.23 20.84
C MET A 95 20.10 -15.91 20.12
N LEU A 96 19.99 -16.20 18.83
CA LEU A 96 18.83 -15.85 18.00
C LEU A 96 18.27 -17.13 17.36
N GLY A 97 16.96 -17.34 17.47
CA GLY A 97 16.18 -18.34 16.76
C GLY A 97 15.37 -17.69 15.65
N LEU A 98 14.86 -18.51 14.73
CA LEU A 98 13.98 -18.05 13.66
C LEU A 98 12.54 -18.37 14.04
N GLU A 99 11.68 -17.36 14.15
CA GLU A 99 10.26 -17.53 14.46
C GLU A 99 9.45 -17.26 13.18
N PRO A 100 8.70 -18.24 12.67
CA PRO A 100 7.73 -18.01 11.62
C PRO A 100 6.58 -17.17 12.19
N TYR A 101 6.10 -16.23 11.39
CA TYR A 101 4.90 -15.49 11.71
C TYR A 101 3.99 -15.37 10.49
N GLN A 102 2.71 -15.28 10.76
CA GLN A 102 1.67 -15.03 9.78
C GLN A 102 0.87 -13.81 10.19
N TRP A 103 0.73 -12.89 9.24
CA TRP A 103 -0.01 -11.67 9.43
C TRP A 103 -1.22 -11.68 8.48
N THR A 104 -2.40 -11.50 9.06
CA THR A 104 -3.69 -11.63 8.35
C THR A 104 -4.46 -10.32 8.44
N ASP A 105 -4.81 -9.76 7.28
CA ASP A 105 -5.76 -8.64 7.16
C ASP A 105 -7.17 -9.20 6.91
N LYS A 106 -8.06 -9.06 7.90
CA LYS A 106 -9.45 -9.56 7.86
C LYS A 106 -10.32 -8.88 6.81
N LYS A 107 -9.97 -7.66 6.38
CA LYS A 107 -10.77 -6.87 5.46
C LYS A 107 -10.38 -7.10 4.00
N LYS A 108 -9.08 -7.21 3.73
CA LYS A 108 -8.55 -7.41 2.37
C LYS A 108 -8.23 -8.87 2.05
N GLY A 109 -8.27 -9.76 3.05
CA GLY A 109 -7.91 -11.18 2.89
C GLY A 109 -6.43 -11.37 2.55
N ILE A 110 -5.58 -10.40 2.89
CA ILE A 110 -4.14 -10.45 2.60
C ILE A 110 -3.49 -11.27 3.70
N LEU A 111 -2.75 -12.30 3.29
CA LEU A 111 -1.96 -13.16 4.15
C LEU A 111 -0.49 -12.92 3.83
N VAL A 112 0.28 -12.50 4.85
CA VAL A 112 1.72 -12.30 4.75
C VAL A 112 2.40 -13.24 5.73
N SER A 113 3.06 -14.27 5.22
CA SER A 113 3.91 -15.16 6.00
C SER A 113 5.36 -14.70 5.93
N GLY A 114 6.09 -14.82 7.02
CA GLY A 114 7.49 -14.44 7.08
C GLY A 114 8.24 -15.14 8.20
N ILE A 115 9.54 -14.86 8.28
CA ILE A 115 10.42 -15.38 9.33
C ILE A 115 11.14 -14.19 9.94
N ARG A 116 11.17 -14.12 11.27
CA ARG A 116 11.92 -13.09 12.01
C ARG A 116 12.95 -13.70 12.94
N TRP A 117 13.99 -12.93 13.24
CA TRP A 117 14.96 -13.28 14.27
C TRP A 117 14.37 -12.97 15.66
N LYS A 118 14.36 -13.96 16.53
CA LYS A 118 13.91 -13.84 17.93
C LYS A 118 15.07 -14.16 18.86
N LYS A 119 15.34 -13.29 19.82
CA LYS A 119 16.34 -13.60 20.85
C LYS A 119 15.86 -14.76 21.71
N LEU A 120 16.69 -15.79 21.82
CA LEU A 120 16.48 -16.91 22.71
C LEU A 120 16.94 -16.49 24.10
N THR A 121 16.00 -16.29 25.01
CA THR A 121 16.32 -16.14 26.43
C THR A 121 16.73 -17.52 26.95
N SER A 122 17.91 -17.61 27.58
CA SER A 122 18.31 -18.84 28.28
C SER A 122 17.24 -19.16 29.32
N ALA A 123 16.70 -20.38 29.31
CA ALA A 123 15.93 -20.88 30.43
C ALA A 123 16.77 -20.71 31.69
N GLN A 124 16.20 -20.05 32.70
CA GLN A 124 16.68 -20.16 34.08
C GLN A 124 16.33 -21.52 34.62
#